data_AF-A0A1M5XNR0-F1
#
_entry.id   AF-A0A1M5XNR0-F1
#
_cell.length_a   1.000
_cell.length_b   1.000
_cell.length_c   1.000
_cell.angle_alpha   90.00
_cell.angle_beta   90.00
_cell.angle_gamma   90.00
#
_symmetry.space_group_name_H-M   'P 1'
#
loop_
_entity.id
_entity.type
_entity.pdbx_description
1 polymer ?
#
loop_
_entity_poly.entity_id
_entity_poly.type
_entity_poly.pdbx_seq_one_letter_code
_entity_poly.pdbx_strand_id
1 'polypeptide(L)'
;MKLKSTISRIPEGYSEGFYNNRKYSITRTDFNEGKSTKIYAKELGGTDFISLNYYETKMGELLKPCEMPELKVITFLKEVRIID
;
A
#
# COMPACT_ATOMS: atom_id res chain seq x y z
N MET A 1 -9.19 12.56 2.90
CA MET A 1 -8.73 11.23 3.31
C MET A 1 -7.30 11.38 3.81
N LYS A 2 -6.93 10.79 4.96
CA LYS A 2 -5.53 10.76 5.40
C LYS A 2 -4.90 9.46 4.91
N LEU A 3 -3.93 9.54 4.00
CA LEU A 3 -3.25 8.36 3.43
C LEU A 3 -2.59 7.52 4.52
N LYS A 4 -2.02 8.18 5.54
CA LYS A 4 -1.40 7.52 6.68
C LYS A 4 -2.32 6.54 7.41
N SER A 5 -3.57 6.94 7.70
CA SER A 5 -4.53 6.05 8.36
C SER A 5 -4.96 4.87 7.50
N THR A 6 -4.93 5.04 6.17
CA THR A 6 -5.26 3.96 5.24
C THR A 6 -4.12 2.95 5.17
N ILE A 7 -2.88 3.44 5.08
CA ILE A 7 -1.65 2.65 5.08
C ILE A 7 -1.46 1.89 6.39
N SER A 8 -1.80 2.50 7.53
CA SER A 8 -1.64 1.87 8.84
C SER A 8 -2.51 0.63 9.07
N ARG A 9 -3.51 0.38 8.22
CA ARG A 9 -4.32 -0.85 8.23
C ARG A 9 -3.56 -2.07 7.70
N ILE A 10 -2.48 -1.85 6.96
CA ILE A 10 -1.58 -2.89 6.48
C ILE A 10 -0.50 -3.07 7.55
N PRO A 11 -0.36 -4.25 8.18
CA PRO A 11 0.71 -4.50 9.14
C PRO A 11 2.09 -4.25 8.54
N GLU A 12 3.05 -3.80 9.36
CA GLU A 12 4.45 -3.77 8.92
C GLU A 12 4.95 -5.21 8.70
N GLY A 13 5.79 -5.40 7.68
CA GLY A 13 6.25 -6.70 7.24
C GLY A 13 5.30 -7.34 6.23
N TYR A 14 5.22 -8.68 6.26
CA TYR A 14 4.41 -9.46 5.34
C TYR A 14 2.97 -9.61 5.86
N SER A 15 2.01 -9.48 4.96
CA SER A 15 0.60 -9.80 5.17
C SER A 15 0.00 -10.34 3.87
N GLU A 16 -1.17 -10.95 3.97
CA GLU A 16 -1.99 -11.27 2.82
C GLU A 16 -3.29 -10.45 2.87
N GLY A 17 -3.90 -10.21 1.71
CA GLY A 17 -5.16 -9.48 1.64
C GLY A 17 -5.95 -9.77 0.38
N PHE A 18 -7.24 -9.47 0.43
CA PHE A 18 -8.11 -9.51 -0.73
C PHE A 18 -8.38 -8.11 -1.28
N TYR A 19 -8.28 -7.97 -2.60
CA TYR A 19 -8.68 -6.80 -3.37
C TYR A 19 -9.32 -7.27 -4.67
N ASN A 20 -10.51 -6.76 -5.03
CA ASN A 20 -11.27 -7.19 -6.21
C ASN A 20 -11.41 -8.72 -6.35
N ASN A 21 -11.74 -9.40 -5.24
CA ASN A 21 -11.85 -10.86 -5.14
C ASN A 21 -10.57 -11.64 -5.51
N ARG A 22 -9.42 -10.97 -5.57
CA ARG A 22 -8.11 -11.59 -5.81
C ARG A 22 -7.27 -11.51 -4.56
N LYS A 23 -6.48 -12.56 -4.32
CA LYS A 23 -5.58 -12.65 -3.17
C LYS A 23 -4.24 -12.01 -3.52
N TYR A 24 -3.71 -11.18 -2.63
CA TYR A 24 -2.42 -10.51 -2.77
C TYR A 24 -1.50 -10.86 -1.61
N SER A 25 -0.22 -11.08 -1.88
CA SER A 25 0.84 -10.88 -0.88
C SER A 25 1.15 -9.40 -0.80
N ILE A 26 1.28 -8.86 0.40
CA ILE A 26 1.50 -7.44 0.66
C ILE A 26 2.68 -7.31 1.61
N THR A 27 3.65 -6.48 1.26
CA THR A 27 4.78 -6.14 2.11
C THR A 27 4.82 -4.65 2.34
N ARG A 28 4.79 -4.27 3.62
CA ARG A 28 5.01 -2.89 4.06
C ARG A 28 6.36 -2.80 4.75
N THR A 29 7.14 -1.78 4.42
CA THR A 29 8.38 -1.44 5.13
C THR A 29 8.34 0.03 5.48
N ASP A 30 8.50 0.33 6.76
CA ASP A 30 8.56 1.70 7.23
C ASP A 30 10.02 2.14 7.42
N PHE A 31 10.25 3.43 7.22
CA PHE A 31 11.53 4.10 7.34
C PHE A 31 11.32 5.43 8.07
N ASN A 32 12.40 6.00 8.61
CA ASN A 32 12.39 7.32 9.23
C ASN A 32 11.27 7.47 10.29
N GLU A 33 11.14 6.49 11.19
CA GLU A 33 10.11 6.46 12.25
C GLU A 33 8.67 6.51 11.69
N GLY A 34 8.43 5.86 10.56
CA GLY A 34 7.12 5.82 9.90
C GLY A 34 6.77 7.09 9.09
N LYS A 35 7.73 8.01 8.90
CA LYS A 35 7.57 9.17 8.02
C LYS A 35 7.79 8.82 6.55
N SER A 36 8.32 7.64 6.25
CA SER A 36 8.34 7.10 4.90
C SER A 36 7.96 5.63 4.93
N THR A 37 7.11 5.22 4.00
CA THR A 37 6.60 3.85 3.91
C THR A 37 6.67 3.37 2.48
N LYS A 38 7.22 2.18 2.27
CA LYS A 38 7.15 1.47 0.99
C LYS A 38 6.10 0.37 1.11
N ILE A 39 5.23 0.25 0.12
CA ILE A 39 4.32 -0.89 -0.01
C ILE A 39 4.53 -1.54 -1.36
N TYR A 40 4.66 -2.86 -1.35
CA TYR A 40 4.61 -3.69 -2.53
C TYR A 40 3.56 -4.79 -2.33
N ALA A 41 2.61 -4.89 -3.25
CA ALA A 41 1.63 -5.96 -3.27
C ALA A 41 1.65 -6.66 -4.63
N LYS A 42 1.55 -7.99 -4.62
CA LYS A 42 1.51 -8.83 -5.82
C LYS A 42 0.33 -9.79 -5.72
N GLU A 43 -0.44 -9.89 -6.79
CA GLU A 43 -1.49 -10.90 -6.92
C GLU A 43 -0.87 -12.30 -6.86
N LEU A 44 -1.39 -13.17 -5.99
CA LEU A 44 -0.87 -14.54 -5.83
C LEU A 44 -1.33 -15.50 -6.92
N GLY A 45 -2.40 -15.17 -7.65
CA GLY A 45 -2.96 -15.97 -8.75
C GLY A 45 -2.80 -15.34 -10.14
N GLY A 46 -2.07 -14.24 -10.27
CA GLY A 46 -2.02 -13.47 -11.50
C GLY A 46 -0.76 -12.61 -11.62
N THR A 47 -0.81 -11.64 -12.52
CA THR A 47 0.31 -10.75 -12.83
C THR A 47 0.09 -9.32 -12.33
N ASP A 48 -1.04 -9.04 -11.67
CA ASP A 48 -1.30 -7.71 -11.15
C ASP A 48 -0.41 -7.41 -9.93
N PHE A 49 -0.04 -6.14 -9.80
CA PHE A 49 0.76 -5.65 -8.69
C PHE A 49 0.47 -4.18 -8.39
N ILE A 50 0.82 -3.80 -7.16
CA ILE A 50 0.74 -2.44 -6.62
C ILE A 50 2.08 -2.12 -5.99
N SER A 51 2.64 -0.96 -6.31
CA SER A 51 3.93 -0.52 -5.78
C SER A 51 3.89 0.98 -5.57
N LEU A 52 4.24 1.42 -4.37
CA LEU A 52 4.22 2.82 -3.99
C LEU A 52 5.26 3.13 -2.91
N ASN A 53 5.61 4.41 -2.85
CA ASN A 53 6.22 5.03 -1.68
C ASN A 53 5.28 6.11 -1.14
N TYR A 54 5.22 6.22 0.18
CA TYR A 54 4.53 7.26 0.91
C TYR A 54 5.56 8.07 1.71
N TYR A 55 5.33 9.37 1.81
CA TYR A 55 6.15 10.28 2.60
C TYR A 55 5.28 11.27 3.38
N GLU A 56 5.64 11.50 4.63
CA GLU A 56 5.17 12.61 5.43
C GLU A 56 6.21 13.73 5.36
N THR A 57 5.84 14.85 4.73
CA THR A 57 6.72 15.99 4.52
C THR A 57 6.23 17.20 5.29
N LYS A 58 7.05 18.26 5.40
CA LYS A 58 6.64 19.55 5.97
C LYS A 58 5.45 20.18 5.23
N MET A 59 5.23 19.83 3.96
CA MET A 59 4.14 20.33 3.13
C MET A 59 2.90 19.42 3.15
N GLY A 60 2.98 18.25 3.80
CA GLY A 60 1.89 17.28 3.88
C GLY A 60 2.27 15.89 3.38
N GLU A 61 1.25 15.06 3.19
CA GLU A 61 1.36 13.68 2.71
C GLU A 61 1.66 13.65 1.20
N LEU A 62 2.62 12.81 0.80
CA LEU A 62 2.98 12.59 -0.60
C LEU A 62 2.92 11.10 -0.93
N LEU A 63 2.16 10.77 -1.98
CA LEU A 63 2.08 9.42 -2.54
C LEU A 63 2.87 9.37 -3.86
N LYS A 64 3.69 8.34 -4.02
CA LYS A 64 4.51 8.11 -5.22
C LYS A 64 4.33 6.67 -5.72
N PRO A 65 3.36 6.42 -6.61
CA PRO A 65 3.26 5.16 -7.34
C PRO A 65 4.51 4.87 -8.17
N CYS A 66 4.87 3.59 -8.31
CA CYS A 66 5.93 3.15 -9.21
C CYS A 66 5.32 2.59 -10.49
N GLU A 67 5.50 3.27 -11.63
CA GLU A 67 5.11 2.78 -12.96
C GLU A 67 3.61 2.45 -13.12
N MET A 68 2.73 3.10 -12.33
CA MET A 68 1.29 2.88 -12.39
C MET A 68 0.47 4.12 -12.01
N PRO A 69 -0.82 4.19 -12.39
CA PRO A 69 -1.68 5.31 -12.05
C PRO A 69 -1.91 5.47 -10.54
N GLU A 70 -1.91 6.71 -10.06
CA GLU A 70 -2.19 7.02 -8.65
C GLU A 70 -3.57 6.54 -8.20
N LEU A 71 -4.58 6.65 -9.06
CA LEU A 71 -5.93 6.19 -8.76
C LEU A 71 -5.97 4.68 -8.45
N LYS A 72 -5.22 3.86 -9.20
CA LYS A 72 -5.11 2.41 -8.96
C LYS A 72 -4.58 2.14 -7.55
N VAL A 73 -3.53 2.85 -7.17
CA VAL A 73 -2.90 2.73 -5.85
C VAL A 73 -3.85 3.16 -4.74
N ILE A 74 -4.52 4.31 -4.89
CA ILE A 74 -5.46 4.83 -3.90
C ILE A 74 -6.65 3.87 -3.72
N THR A 75 -7.21 3.35 -4.81
CA THR A 75 -8.32 2.39 -4.76
C THR A 75 -7.88 1.10 -4.06
N PHE A 76 -6.71 0.55 -4.41
CA PHE A 76 -6.16 -0.61 -3.71
C PHE A 76 -6.01 -0.34 -2.21
N LEU A 77 -5.34 0.74 -1.82
CA LEU A 77 -5.11 1.07 -0.42
C LEU A 77 -6.45 1.21 0.35
N LYS A 78 -7.49 1.75 -0.28
CA LYS A 78 -8.82 1.93 0.32
C LYS A 78 -9.56 0.62 0.52
N GLU A 79 -9.50 -0.27 -0.46
CA GLU A 79 -10.41 -1.41 -0.56
C GLU A 79 -9.78 -2.74 -0.14
N VAL A 80 -8.45 -2.82 -0.08
CA VAL A 80 -7.78 -4.05 0.36
C VAL A 80 -8.20 -4.42 1.77
N ARG A 81 -8.53 -5.70 1.95
CA ARG A 81 -8.90 -6.30 3.24
C ARG A 81 -7.80 -7.27 3.65
N ILE A 82 -7.08 -6.95 4.70
CA ILE A 82 -6.05 -7.83 5.26
C ILE A 82 -6.71 -9.08 5.84
N ILE A 83 -6.04 -10.21 5.66
CA ILE A 83 -6.41 -11.52 6.21
C ILE A 83 -5.50 -11.75 7.42
N ASP A 84 -6.08 -12.16 8.54
CA ASP A 84 -5.36 -12.56 9.75
C ASP A 84 -4.66 -13.92 9.60
#